data_AF-A0A937DLI0-F1
#
_entry.id   AF-A0A937DLI0-F1
#
_cell.length_a   1.000
_cell.length_b   1.000
_cell.length_c   1.000
_cell.angle_alpha   90.00
_cell.angle_beta   90.00
_cell.angle_gamma   90.00
#
_symmetry.space_group_name_H-M   'P 1'
#
loop_
_entity.id
_entity.type
_entity.pdbx_description
1 polymer ?
#
loop_
_entity_poly.entity_id
_entity_poly.type
_entity_poly.pdbx_seq_one_letter_code
_entity_poly.pdbx_strand_id
1 'polypeptide(L)' 'TQWMGTEILQEKKALVIECPSAIIPQESNFLLNPLHKDYSKIRMKEVRDFYFDERLFPLVNR' A
#
# COMPACT_ATOMS: atom_id res chain seq x y z
N THR A 1 13.25 -7.08 -3.90
CA THR A 1 13.15 -5.61 -3.68
C THR A 1 13.10 -5.21 -2.19
N GLN A 2 13.08 -6.15 -1.23
CA GLN A 2 12.90 -5.84 0.19
C GLN A 2 14.01 -4.98 0.81
N TRP A 3 15.29 -5.31 0.56
CA TRP A 3 16.43 -4.56 1.13
C TRP A 3 16.39 -3.06 0.75
N MET A 4 16.08 -2.77 -0.51
CA MET A 4 15.95 -1.40 -1.03
C MET A 4 14.78 -0.66 -0.35
N GLY A 5 13.64 -1.34 -0.16
CA GLY A 5 12.51 -0.78 0.57
C GLY A 5 12.87 -0.45 2.03
N THR A 6 13.64 -1.31 2.69
CA THR A 6 14.14 -1.06 4.05
C THR A 6 15.02 0.19 4.12
N GLU A 7 15.98 0.34 3.21
CA GLU A 7 16.85 1.53 3.16
C GLU A 7 16.04 2.81 2.95
N ILE A 8 15.13 2.83 1.97
CA ILE A 8 14.29 4.00 1.68
C ILE A 8 13.44 4.40 2.90
N LEU A 9 12.86 3.42 3.60
CA LEU A 9 12.07 3.70 4.82
C LEU A 9 12.95 4.29 5.94
N GLN A 10 14.14 3.72 6.15
CA GLN A 10 15.08 4.13 7.20
C GLN A 10 15.69 5.51 6.96
N GLU A 11 15.79 5.95 5.71
CA GLU A 11 16.21 7.32 5.38
C GLU A 11 15.22 8.39 5.88
N LYS A 12 13.94 8.04 6.06
CA LYS A 12 12.88 8.94 6.57
C LYS A 12 12.73 10.25 5.78
N LYS A 13 13.16 10.28 4.52
CA LYS A 13 13.10 11.48 3.64
C LYS A 13 11.76 11.65 2.94
N ALA A 14 11.11 10.53 2.59
CA ALA A 14 9.84 10.53 1.87
C ALA A 14 8.71 10.04 2.77
N LEU A 15 7.59 10.78 2.78
CA LEU A 15 6.34 10.34 3.43
C LEU A 15 5.61 9.28 2.60
N VAL A 16 5.63 9.44 1.28
CA VAL A 16 4.99 8.55 0.31
C VAL A 16 6.05 8.10 -0.69
N ILE A 17 6.09 6.81 -0.96
CA ILE A 17 7.03 6.17 -1.88
C ILE A 17 6.21 5.50 -2.98
N GLU A 18 6.41 5.91 -4.22
CA GLU A 18 5.84 5.25 -5.39
C GLU A 18 6.65 4.01 -5.76
N CYS A 19 5.97 2.91 -6.06
CA CYS A 19 6.57 1.67 -6.51
C CYS A 19 5.75 1.13 -7.70
N PRO A 20 6.39 0.63 -8.77
CA PRO A 20 5.63 0.03 -9.87
C PRO A 20 4.80 -1.16 -9.37
N SER A 21 3.59 -1.30 -9.90
CA SER A 21 2.79 -2.51 -9.68
C SER A 21 3.50 -3.71 -10.32
N ALA A 22 3.62 -4.80 -9.56
CA ALA A 22 4.18 -6.04 -10.06
C ALA A 22 3.21 -6.81 -10.97
N ILE A 23 1.92 -6.44 -10.96
CA ILE A 23 0.86 -7.13 -11.70
C ILE A 23 0.53 -6.39 -12.99
N ILE A 24 0.33 -5.07 -12.93
CA ILE A 24 -0.06 -4.24 -14.06
C ILE A 24 1.06 -3.22 -14.33
N PRO A 25 1.87 -3.38 -15.40
CA PRO A 25 3.07 -2.57 -15.62
C PRO A 25 2.83 -1.05 -15.72
N GLN A 26 1.62 -0.63 -16.10
CA GLN A 26 1.23 0.76 -16.26
C GLN A 26 0.71 1.38 -14.94
N GLU A 27 0.58 0.61 -13.87
CA GLU A 27 0.08 1.07 -12.58
C GLU A 27 1.19 1.20 -11.53
N SER A 28 0.92 2.05 -10.53
CA SER A 28 1.80 2.26 -9.38
C SER A 28 1.08 1.96 -8.06
N ASN A 29 1.80 1.34 -7.14
CA ASN A 29 1.44 1.23 -5.74
C ASN A 29 2.13 2.36 -4.94
N PHE A 30 1.50 2.77 -3.85
CA PHE A 30 2.05 3.78 -2.96
C PHE A 30 2.24 3.23 -1.55
N LEU A 31 3.44 3.39 -1.01
CA LEU A 31 3.77 3.03 0.36
C LEU A 31 3.85 4.30 1.21
N LEU A 32 3.17 4.29 2.35
CA LEU A 32 3.29 5.36 3.35
C LEU A 32 4.41 4.98 4.33
N ASN A 33 5.34 5.90 4.58
CA ASN A 33 6.44 5.67 5.52
C ASN A 33 6.04 6.10 6.95
N PRO A 34 5.78 5.14 7.88
CA PRO A 34 5.42 5.47 9.27
C PRO A 34 6.53 6.16 10.04
N LEU A 35 7.79 6.07 9.58
CA LEU A 35 8.95 6.68 10.25
C LEU A 35 9.17 8.14 9.82
N HIS A 36 8.44 8.65 8.84
CA HIS A 36 8.54 10.04 8.40
C HIS A 36 7.87 11.00 9.41
N LYS A 37 8.49 12.15 9.68
CA LYS A 37 8.00 13.14 10.67
C LYS A 37 6.54 13.58 10.47
N ASP A 38 6.13 13.66 9.21
CA ASP A 38 4.79 14.09 8.81
C ASP A 38 3.76 12.95 8.74
N TYR A 39 4.13 11.70 9.05
CA TYR A 39 3.18 10.58 9.08
C TYR A 39 2.03 10.83 10.06
N SER A 40 2.34 11.52 11.16
CA SER A 40 1.36 11.98 12.15
C SER A 40 0.30 12.96 11.61
N LYS A 41 0.43 13.44 10.36
CA LYS A 41 -0.59 14.27 9.68
C LYS A 41 -1.58 13.44 8.86
N ILE A 42 -1.29 12.17 8.59
CA ILE A 42 -2.19 11.29 7.83
C ILE A 42 -3.44 10.99 8.67
N ARG A 43 -4.61 11.10 8.05
CA ARG A 43 -5.91 10.81 8.68
C ARG A 43 -6.71 9.90 7.77
N MET A 44 -7.40 8.95 8.38
CA MET A 44 -8.42 8.16 7.70
C MET A 44 -9.62 9.06 7.43
N LYS A 45 -9.94 9.27 6.15
CA LYS A 45 -11.06 10.14 5.75
C LYS A 45 -12.39 9.40 5.82
N GLU A 46 -12.38 8.13 5.42
CA GLU A 46 -13.57 7.31 5.29
C GLU A 46 -13.18 5.84 5.42
N VAL A 47 -14.05 5.06 6.06
CA VAL A 47 -13.99 3.60 6.05
C VAL A 47 -15.24 3.13 5.35
N ARG A 48 -15.08 2.26 4.36
CA ARG A 48 -16.19 1.61 3.67
C ARG A 48 -16.06 0.12 3.82
N ASP A 49 -17.19 -0.54 4.03
CA ASP A 49 -17.24 -1.98 3.90
C ASP A 49 -16.94 -2.36 2.45
N PHE A 50 -16.17 -3.42 2.30
CA PHE A 50 -15.87 -4.02 1.00
C PHE A 50 -16.38 -5.45 1.02
N TYR A 51 -17.31 -5.75 0.10
CA TYR A 51 -17.86 -7.08 -0.09
C TYR A 51 -17.27 -7.65 -1.38
N PHE A 52 -16.61 -8.79 -1.27
CA PHE A 52 -16.18 -9.53 -2.47
C PHE A 52 -17.40 -10.00 -3.23
N ASP A 53 -17.40 -9.81 -4.54
CA ASP A 53 -18.42 -10.40 -5.41
C ASP A 53 -18.28 -11.93 -5.35
N GLU A 54 -19.36 -12.62 -4.99
CA GLU A 54 -19.37 -14.08 -4.84
C GLU A 54 -18.94 -14.81 -6.11
N ARG A 55 -19.12 -14.19 -7.28
CA ARG A 55 -18.70 -14.75 -8.57
C ARG A 55 -17.19 -14.75 -8.75
N LEU A 56 -16.44 -13.94 -7.99
CA LEU A 56 -14.98 -13.88 -8.06
C LEU A 56 -14.31 -14.99 -7.24
N PHE A 57 -15.00 -15.58 -6.24
CA PHE A 57 -14.46 -16.63 -5.38
C PHE A 57 -15.42 -17.82 -5.20
N PRO A 58 -15.89 -18.47 -6.28
CA PRO A 58 -16.92 -19.52 -6.21
C PRO A 58 -16.47 -20.83 -5.55
N LEU A 59 -15.21 -20.98 -5.12
CA LEU A 59 -14.64 -22.23 -4.60
C LEU A 59 -14.17 -22.17 -3.13
N VAL A 60 -14.41 -21.08 -2.40
CA VAL A 60 -13.96 -20.94 -0.98
C VAL A 60 -15.02 -21.44 0.03
N ASN A 61 -16.07 -22.12 -0.43
CA ASN A 61 -16.98 -22.89 0.42
C ASN A 61 -16.74 -24.40 0.22
N ARG A 62 -15.66 -24.91 0.81
CA ARG A 62 -15.47 -26.32 1.18
C ARG A 62 -14.74 -26.40 2.52
#